data_AF-B7FT24-F1
#
_entry.id   AF-B7FT24-F1
#
_cell.length_a   1.000
_cell.length_b   1.000
_cell.length_c   1.000
_cell.angle_alpha   90.00
_cell.angle_beta   90.00
_cell.angle_gamma   90.00
#
_symmetry.space_group_name_H-M   'P 1'
#
loop_
_entity.id
_entity.type
_entity.pdbx_description
1 polymer ?
#
loop_
_entity_poly.entity_id
_entity_poly.type
_entity_poly.pdbx_seq_one_letter_code
_entity_poly.pdbx_strand_id
1 'polypeptide(L)'
;MGKRASSTLSEDPPRFLSPWRILFLGVSLLAMGTFAFLRIPGLMVDNAKGDPLVNAFYCSVITLTTVGYGDICPGDLTLLGQVFLVCYGLFGLGMFGGPVMTLASSWTKHVPGGLPTVGTVAMSVGVGIFMQLEGLNEAEAMYASFITGTTIGYGDVTPSTDAGKIAVAFYAICAIPVVAGLMEPARVLLEGTWNCDVLPDDDFYQEA
;
A
#
# COMPACT_ATOMS: atom_id res chain seq x y z
N MET A 1 30.01 30.02 37.35
CA MET A 1 28.94 29.07 37.70
C MET A 1 27.99 28.98 36.51
N GLY A 2 27.64 27.76 36.08
CA GLY A 2 26.61 27.52 35.06
C GLY A 2 27.04 26.75 33.82
N LYS A 3 27.61 25.53 33.97
CA LYS A 3 27.63 24.56 32.86
C LYS A 3 26.23 23.97 32.74
N ARG A 4 25.45 24.43 31.76
CA ARG A 4 24.18 23.78 31.39
C ARG A 4 24.56 22.57 30.53
N ALA A 5 24.64 21.40 31.17
CA ALA A 5 24.74 20.14 30.46
C ALA A 5 23.42 19.92 29.70
N SER A 6 23.43 20.13 28.39
CA SER A 6 22.40 19.57 27.52
C SER A 6 22.59 18.06 27.56
N SER A 7 21.74 17.39 28.34
CA SER A 7 21.51 15.96 28.21
C SER A 7 21.02 15.72 26.78
N THR A 8 21.93 15.39 25.88
CA THR A 8 21.61 14.73 24.63
C THR A 8 20.90 13.45 25.02
N LEU A 9 19.57 13.47 24.99
CA LEU A 9 18.81 12.24 24.86
C LEU A 9 19.36 11.62 23.57
N SER A 10 20.12 10.54 23.72
CA SER A 10 20.36 9.58 22.66
C SER A 10 18.96 9.12 22.27
N GLU A 11 18.38 9.79 21.28
CA GLU A 11 17.23 9.25 20.58
C GLU A 11 17.77 8.01 19.88
N ASP A 12 17.74 6.89 20.60
CA ASP A 12 17.95 5.58 20.00
C ASP A 12 17.07 5.57 18.76
N PRO A 13 17.63 5.32 17.56
CA PRO A 13 16.83 5.29 16.35
C PRO A 13 15.67 4.34 16.61
N PRO A 14 14.43 4.70 16.21
CA PRO A 14 13.26 3.89 16.49
C PRO A 14 13.58 2.45 16.12
N ARG A 15 13.43 1.52 17.08
CA ARG A 15 13.80 0.12 16.88
C ARG A 15 12.93 -0.44 15.75
N PHE A 16 13.47 -0.41 14.53
CA PHE A 16 12.86 -1.06 13.39
C PHE A 16 12.62 -2.52 13.77
N LEU A 17 11.36 -2.96 13.63
CA LEU A 17 11.07 -4.39 13.69
C LEU A 17 11.98 -5.09 12.69
N SER A 18 12.62 -6.17 13.10
CA SER A 18 13.48 -6.92 12.19
C SER A 18 12.64 -7.38 10.97
N PRO A 19 13.21 -7.41 9.75
CA PRO A 19 12.47 -7.80 8.54
C PRO A 19 11.71 -9.11 8.72
N TRP A 20 12.31 -10.08 9.41
CA TRP A 20 11.70 -11.37 9.74
C TRP A 20 10.44 -11.25 10.61
N ARG A 21 10.38 -10.31 11.54
CA ARG A 21 9.17 -10.06 12.36
C ARG A 21 8.07 -9.44 11.53
N ILE A 22 8.40 -8.51 10.63
CA ILE A 22 7.43 -7.88 9.72
C ILE A 22 6.83 -8.94 8.80
N LEU A 23 7.67 -9.81 8.23
CA LEU A 23 7.21 -10.91 7.40
C LEU A 23 6.33 -11.90 8.19
N PHE A 24 6.73 -12.27 9.41
CA PHE A 24 5.94 -13.17 10.25
C PHE A 24 4.58 -12.57 10.62
N LEU A 25 4.53 -11.28 10.97
CA LEU A 25 3.29 -10.55 11.24
C LEU A 25 2.42 -10.40 9.98
N GLY A 26 3.04 -10.18 8.83
CA GLY A 26 2.38 -10.15 7.52
C GLY A 26 1.68 -11.44 7.19
N VAL A 27 2.41 -12.55 7.27
CA VAL A 27 1.88 -13.88 6.99
C VAL A 27 0.80 -14.28 8.00
N SER A 28 0.97 -13.94 9.28
CA SER A 28 -0.04 -14.27 10.30
C SER A 28 -1.33 -13.47 10.13
N LEU A 29 -1.25 -12.17 9.82
CA LEU A 29 -2.42 -11.33 9.52
C LEU A 29 -3.12 -11.76 8.22
N LEU A 30 -2.37 -12.19 7.21
CA LEU A 30 -2.92 -12.73 5.97
C LEU A 30 -3.64 -14.07 6.20
N ALA A 31 -3.04 -14.97 6.97
CA ALA A 31 -3.66 -16.25 7.31
C ALA A 31 -4.93 -16.06 8.15
N MET A 32 -4.87 -15.15 9.15
CA MET A 32 -6.02 -14.79 9.97
C MET A 32 -7.14 -14.17 9.13
N GLY A 33 -6.81 -13.25 8.21
CA GLY A 33 -7.80 -12.62 7.34
C GLY A 33 -8.45 -13.62 6.40
N THR A 34 -7.64 -14.44 5.71
CA THR A 34 -8.14 -15.51 4.83
C THR A 34 -9.07 -16.46 5.59
N PHE A 35 -8.70 -16.86 6.82
CA PHE A 35 -9.56 -17.69 7.66
C PHE A 35 -10.86 -16.98 8.05
N ALA A 36 -10.80 -15.70 8.42
CA ALA A 36 -11.97 -14.92 8.79
C ALA A 36 -12.95 -14.77 7.61
N PHE A 37 -12.47 -14.42 6.42
CA PHE A 37 -13.29 -14.32 5.21
C PHE A 37 -14.02 -15.63 4.87
N LEU A 38 -13.39 -16.79 5.12
CA LEU A 38 -14.03 -18.10 4.92
C LEU A 38 -15.06 -18.48 5.98
N ARG A 39 -14.93 -17.98 7.21
CA ARG A 39 -15.70 -18.48 8.37
C ARG A 39 -16.77 -17.52 8.85
N ILE A 40 -16.60 -16.23 8.64
CA ILE A 40 -17.56 -15.23 9.09
C ILE A 40 -18.57 -15.01 7.96
N PRO A 41 -19.86 -15.36 8.17
CA PRO A 41 -20.87 -15.15 7.16
C PRO A 41 -21.07 -13.66 6.90
N GLY A 42 -21.31 -13.30 5.64
CA GLY A 42 -21.52 -11.93 5.20
C GLY A 42 -20.24 -11.12 4.91
N LEU A 43 -19.05 -11.67 5.15
CA LEU A 43 -17.80 -11.01 4.72
C LEU A 43 -17.55 -11.11 3.21
N MET A 44 -18.01 -12.20 2.59
CA MET A 44 -17.97 -12.39 1.15
C MET A 44 -19.39 -12.58 0.62
N VAL A 45 -19.60 -12.23 -0.65
CA VAL A 45 -20.85 -12.51 -1.36
C VAL A 45 -20.97 -14.02 -1.62
N ASP A 46 -22.11 -14.62 -1.26
CA ASP A 46 -22.33 -16.09 -1.37
C ASP A 46 -22.24 -16.62 -2.81
N ASN A 47 -22.54 -15.77 -3.80
CA ASN A 47 -22.51 -16.10 -5.24
C ASN A 47 -21.25 -15.56 -5.94
N ALA A 48 -20.17 -15.30 -5.22
CA ALA A 48 -18.92 -14.88 -5.83
C ALA A 48 -18.39 -15.96 -6.80
N LYS A 49 -18.03 -15.56 -8.02
CA LYS A 49 -17.45 -16.47 -9.01
C LYS A 49 -16.06 -16.92 -8.56
N GLY A 50 -15.71 -18.19 -8.81
CA GLY A 50 -14.39 -18.75 -8.53
C GLY A 50 -14.30 -19.53 -7.22
N ASP A 51 -13.10 -20.03 -6.92
CA ASP A 51 -12.87 -20.82 -5.72
C ASP A 51 -12.97 -19.96 -4.43
N PRO A 52 -13.72 -20.42 -3.39
CA PRO A 52 -13.90 -19.65 -2.15
C PRO A 52 -12.60 -19.36 -1.39
N LEU A 53 -11.61 -20.25 -1.42
CA LEU A 53 -10.31 -20.03 -0.76
C LEU A 53 -9.53 -18.93 -1.49
N VAL A 54 -9.57 -18.94 -2.83
CA VAL A 54 -8.95 -17.88 -3.64
C VAL A 54 -9.61 -16.53 -3.37
N ASN A 55 -10.94 -16.50 -3.32
CA ASN A 55 -11.71 -15.28 -3.02
C ASN A 55 -11.39 -14.75 -1.62
N ALA A 56 -11.31 -15.63 -0.61
CA ALA A 56 -10.98 -15.24 0.75
C ALA A 56 -9.54 -14.71 0.88
N PHE A 57 -8.59 -15.36 0.20
CA PHE A 57 -7.21 -14.91 0.15
C PHE A 57 -7.10 -13.53 -0.53
N TYR A 58 -7.75 -13.37 -1.67
CA TYR A 58 -7.82 -12.10 -2.40
C TYR A 58 -8.42 -10.99 -1.55
N CYS A 59 -9.60 -11.21 -0.96
CA CYS A 59 -10.27 -10.27 -0.06
C CYS A 59 -9.41 -9.90 1.15
N SER A 60 -8.69 -10.88 1.72
CA SER A 60 -7.74 -10.64 2.80
C SER A 60 -6.62 -9.70 2.35
N VAL A 61 -6.01 -9.95 1.19
CA VAL A 61 -4.90 -9.11 0.70
C VAL A 61 -5.39 -7.72 0.35
N ILE A 62 -6.43 -7.56 -0.48
CA ILE A 62 -6.89 -6.23 -0.92
C ILE A 62 -7.39 -5.36 0.24
N THR A 63 -7.92 -5.97 1.31
CA THR A 63 -8.32 -5.25 2.53
C THR A 63 -7.09 -4.84 3.34
N LEU A 64 -6.12 -5.75 3.50
CA LEU A 64 -4.90 -5.49 4.25
C LEU A 64 -4.01 -4.45 3.56
N THR A 65 -3.96 -4.47 2.23
CA THR A 65 -3.23 -3.52 1.39
C THR A 65 -4.03 -2.25 1.08
N THR A 66 -5.23 -2.12 1.65
CA THR A 66 -6.13 -0.96 1.54
C THR A 66 -6.55 -0.59 0.11
N VAL A 67 -6.52 -1.54 -0.82
CA VAL A 67 -7.08 -1.35 -2.18
C VAL A 67 -8.59 -1.37 -2.12
N GLY A 68 -9.16 -2.41 -1.48
CA GLY A 68 -10.59 -2.47 -1.17
C GLY A 68 -11.56 -2.29 -2.35
N TYR A 69 -11.40 -3.07 -3.42
CA TYR A 69 -12.27 -2.95 -4.62
C TYR A 69 -13.77 -3.02 -4.33
N GLY A 70 -14.20 -3.73 -3.28
CA GLY A 70 -15.62 -3.85 -2.97
C GLY A 70 -16.40 -4.82 -3.89
N ASP A 71 -15.72 -5.62 -4.69
CA ASP A 71 -16.31 -6.49 -5.72
C ASP A 71 -16.83 -7.83 -5.16
N ILE A 72 -16.06 -8.46 -4.27
CA ILE A 72 -16.39 -9.76 -3.64
C ILE A 72 -16.74 -9.59 -2.15
N CYS A 73 -16.18 -8.55 -1.53
CA CYS A 73 -16.30 -8.25 -0.11
C CYS A 73 -16.39 -6.72 0.08
N PRO A 74 -17.28 -6.22 0.95
CA PRO A 74 -18.16 -6.97 1.84
C PRO A 74 -19.45 -7.52 1.18
N GLY A 75 -19.98 -8.63 1.71
CA GLY A 75 -21.31 -9.14 1.39
C GLY A 75 -22.38 -8.60 2.35
N ASP A 76 -23.32 -9.45 2.77
CA ASP A 76 -24.35 -9.11 3.75
C ASP A 76 -23.80 -9.09 5.18
N LEU A 77 -23.10 -7.99 5.50
CA LEU A 77 -22.33 -7.84 6.72
C LEU A 77 -23.12 -8.11 8.01
N THR A 78 -22.62 -9.05 8.80
CA THR A 78 -22.98 -9.20 10.21
C THR A 78 -22.22 -8.18 11.07
N LEU A 79 -22.71 -7.87 12.28
CA LEU A 79 -21.99 -6.99 13.21
C LEU A 79 -20.55 -7.47 13.47
N LEU A 80 -20.35 -8.79 13.58
CA LEU A 80 -19.04 -9.40 13.73
C LEU A 80 -18.14 -9.11 12.51
N GLY A 81 -18.69 -9.26 11.30
CA GLY A 81 -17.97 -8.94 10.06
C GLY A 81 -17.58 -7.47 9.96
N GLN A 82 -18.45 -6.55 10.36
CA GLN A 82 -18.15 -5.12 10.38
C GLN A 82 -17.00 -4.78 11.33
N VAL A 83 -17.08 -5.24 12.57
CA VAL A 83 -16.03 -5.03 13.57
C VAL A 83 -14.71 -5.65 13.11
N PHE A 84 -14.77 -6.86 12.54
CA PHE A 84 -13.60 -7.51 11.96
C PHE A 84 -12.96 -6.65 10.86
N LEU A 85 -13.72 -6.17 9.88
CA LEU A 85 -13.18 -5.34 8.78
C LEU A 85 -12.57 -4.04 9.28
N VAL A 86 -13.19 -3.38 10.26
CA VAL A 86 -12.63 -2.16 10.87
C VAL A 86 -11.29 -2.46 11.53
N CYS A 87 -11.24 -3.47 12.40
CA CYS A 87 -9.99 -3.85 13.06
C CYS A 87 -8.92 -4.30 12.05
N TYR A 88 -9.30 -5.11 11.08
CA TYR A 88 -8.39 -5.66 10.08
C TYR A 88 -7.82 -4.58 9.16
N GLY A 89 -8.65 -3.63 8.71
CA GLY A 89 -8.22 -2.47 7.92
C GLY A 89 -7.26 -1.55 8.70
N LEU A 90 -7.50 -1.32 10.00
CA LEU A 90 -6.58 -0.56 10.85
C LEU A 90 -5.20 -1.24 10.97
N PHE A 91 -5.17 -2.56 11.11
CA PHE A 91 -3.90 -3.31 11.08
C PHE A 91 -3.22 -3.24 9.70
N GLY A 92 -3.99 -3.28 8.61
CA GLY A 92 -3.49 -3.10 7.25
C GLY A 92 -2.78 -1.76 7.04
N LEU A 93 -3.46 -0.66 7.36
CA LEU A 93 -2.89 0.70 7.33
C LEU A 93 -1.61 0.81 8.15
N GLY A 94 -1.60 0.26 9.37
CA GLY A 94 -0.42 0.28 10.25
C GLY A 94 0.77 -0.53 9.72
N MET A 95 0.51 -1.68 9.07
CA MET A 95 1.58 -2.53 8.53
C MET A 95 2.15 -1.97 7.22
N PHE A 96 1.29 -1.57 6.28
CA PHE A 96 1.71 -1.12 4.95
C PHE A 96 2.28 0.30 4.95
N GLY A 97 1.73 1.20 5.78
CA GLY A 97 2.15 2.60 5.84
C GLY A 97 3.54 2.85 6.43
N GLY A 98 4.09 1.92 7.22
CA GLY A 98 5.39 2.12 7.90
C GLY A 98 6.41 1.02 7.61
N PRO A 99 6.32 -0.14 8.29
CA PRO A 99 7.34 -1.19 8.19
C PRO A 99 7.56 -1.71 6.76
N VAL A 100 6.48 -1.97 6.01
CA VAL A 100 6.57 -2.55 4.66
C VAL A 100 7.10 -1.51 3.65
N MET A 101 6.66 -0.26 3.74
CA MET A 101 7.17 0.82 2.90
C MET A 101 8.68 1.04 3.10
N THR A 102 9.15 1.00 4.35
CA THR A 102 10.59 1.18 4.63
C THR A 102 11.44 0.02 4.11
N LEU A 103 10.90 -1.20 4.18
CA LEU A 103 11.55 -2.35 3.58
C LEU A 103 11.66 -2.16 2.05
N ALA A 104 10.58 -1.70 1.41
CA ALA A 104 10.55 -1.45 -0.02
C ALA A 104 11.54 -0.37 -0.46
N SER A 105 11.66 0.73 0.29
CA SER A 105 12.59 1.83 -0.05
C SER A 105 14.07 1.50 0.21
N SER A 106 14.36 0.48 1.02
CA SER A 106 15.74 0.11 1.37
C SER A 106 16.50 -0.52 0.20
N TRP A 107 15.84 -1.38 -0.58
CA TRP A 107 16.49 -2.11 -1.68
C TRP A 107 16.50 -1.33 -2.99
N THR A 108 15.52 -0.45 -3.22
CA THR A 108 15.38 0.31 -4.47
C THR A 108 16.55 1.26 -4.75
N LYS A 109 17.30 1.65 -3.71
CA LYS A 109 18.54 2.43 -3.81
C LYS A 109 19.64 1.75 -4.64
N HIS A 110 19.59 0.43 -4.77
CA HIS A 110 20.57 -0.36 -5.53
C HIS A 110 20.21 -0.46 -7.03
N VAL A 111 19.02 0.00 -7.43
CA VAL A 111 18.55 -0.06 -8.82
C VAL A 111 18.91 1.25 -9.54
N PRO A 112 19.50 1.21 -10.74
CA PRO A 112 19.75 2.41 -11.54
C PRO A 112 18.42 3.09 -11.88
N GLY A 113 18.32 4.40 -11.62
CA GLY A 113 17.07 5.16 -11.75
C GLY A 113 16.20 5.20 -10.49
N GLY A 114 16.58 4.45 -9.45
CA GLY A 114 15.98 4.55 -8.11
C GLY A 114 14.50 4.18 -8.06
N LEU A 115 13.79 4.78 -7.11
CA LEU A 115 12.39 4.45 -6.81
C LEU A 115 11.41 4.71 -7.97
N PRO A 116 11.51 5.80 -8.76
CA PRO A 116 10.62 6.02 -9.91
C PRO A 116 10.68 4.91 -10.94
N THR A 117 11.89 4.43 -11.28
CA THR A 117 12.07 3.33 -12.24
C THR A 117 11.42 2.05 -11.76
N VAL A 118 11.58 1.70 -10.49
CA VAL A 118 10.93 0.52 -9.90
C VAL A 118 9.42 0.69 -9.87
N GLY A 119 8.91 1.89 -9.58
CA GLY A 119 7.48 2.21 -9.65
C GLY A 119 6.91 2.01 -11.05
N THR A 120 7.57 2.54 -12.08
CA THR A 120 7.13 2.34 -13.48
C THR A 120 7.13 0.86 -13.87
N VAL A 121 8.18 0.11 -13.51
CA VAL A 121 8.25 -1.34 -13.78
C VAL A 121 7.12 -2.07 -13.05
N ALA A 122 6.83 -1.73 -11.79
CA ALA A 122 5.72 -2.32 -11.06
C ALA A 122 4.39 -2.06 -11.80
N MET A 123 4.12 -0.83 -12.23
CA MET A 123 2.90 -0.51 -12.99
C MET A 123 2.81 -1.30 -14.29
N SER A 124 3.91 -1.42 -15.04
CA SER A 124 3.95 -2.23 -16.27
C SER A 124 3.70 -3.71 -16.02
N VAL A 125 4.18 -4.27 -14.91
CA VAL A 125 3.88 -5.65 -14.50
C VAL A 125 2.39 -5.81 -14.24
N GLY A 126 1.76 -4.86 -13.54
CA GLY A 126 0.31 -4.86 -13.32
C GLY A 126 -0.47 -4.85 -14.64
N VAL A 127 -0.07 -4.04 -15.61
CA VAL A 127 -0.68 -4.03 -16.97
C VAL A 127 -0.56 -5.40 -17.62
N GLY A 128 0.63 -6.00 -17.60
CA GLY A 128 0.86 -7.33 -18.16
C GLY A 128 0.03 -8.44 -17.50
N ILE A 129 -0.21 -8.35 -16.18
CA ILE A 129 -1.08 -9.28 -15.45
C ILE A 129 -2.52 -9.17 -15.95
N PHE A 130 -3.06 -7.96 -16.01
CA PHE A 130 -4.44 -7.72 -16.44
C PHE A 130 -4.68 -8.08 -17.92
N MET A 131 -3.72 -7.78 -18.81
CA MET A 131 -3.84 -8.16 -20.21
C MET A 131 -3.78 -9.68 -20.42
N GLN A 132 -2.89 -10.38 -19.71
CA GLN A 132 -2.69 -11.82 -19.94
C GLN A 132 -3.73 -12.70 -19.23
N LEU A 133 -4.13 -12.34 -18.00
CA LEU A 133 -5.00 -13.20 -17.20
C LEU A 133 -6.48 -12.82 -17.32
N GLU A 134 -6.77 -11.54 -17.53
CA GLU A 134 -8.16 -11.04 -17.65
C GLU A 134 -8.54 -10.68 -19.09
N GLY A 135 -7.58 -10.65 -20.02
CA GLY A 135 -7.84 -10.34 -21.43
C GLY A 135 -8.27 -8.89 -21.66
N LEU A 136 -7.95 -7.98 -20.73
CA LEU A 136 -8.29 -6.56 -20.84
C LEU A 136 -7.52 -5.90 -21.98
N ASN A 137 -8.12 -4.87 -22.57
CA ASN A 137 -7.41 -4.03 -23.52
C ASN A 137 -6.31 -3.21 -22.81
N GLU A 138 -5.35 -2.66 -23.56
CA GLU A 138 -4.20 -1.96 -22.98
C GLU A 138 -4.60 -0.77 -22.08
N ALA A 139 -5.62 0.00 -22.48
CA ALA A 139 -6.08 1.15 -21.72
C ALA A 139 -6.78 0.76 -20.41
N GLU A 140 -7.64 -0.26 -20.46
CA GLU A 140 -8.31 -0.84 -19.29
C GLU A 140 -7.30 -1.49 -18.33
N ALA A 141 -6.29 -2.19 -18.87
CA ALA A 141 -5.23 -2.79 -18.07
C ALA A 141 -4.32 -1.74 -17.41
N MET A 142 -4.00 -0.65 -18.11
CA MET A 142 -3.32 0.51 -17.51
C MET A 142 -4.14 1.13 -16.39
N TYR A 143 -5.42 1.36 -16.63
CA TYR A 143 -6.35 1.88 -15.64
C TYR A 143 -6.45 0.97 -14.42
N ALA A 144 -6.68 -0.34 -14.62
CA ALA A 144 -6.74 -1.34 -13.57
C ALA A 144 -5.43 -1.39 -12.76
N SER A 145 -4.27 -1.43 -13.44
CA SER A 145 -2.96 -1.42 -12.79
C SER A 145 -2.78 -0.18 -11.89
N PHE A 146 -3.19 1.00 -12.39
CA PHE A 146 -3.09 2.27 -11.69
C PHE A 146 -3.98 2.30 -10.44
N ILE A 147 -5.29 2.04 -10.57
CA ILE A 147 -6.22 2.11 -9.43
C ILE A 147 -5.86 1.11 -8.33
N THR A 148 -5.24 -0.01 -8.71
CA THR A 148 -4.76 -1.04 -7.78
C THR A 148 -3.48 -0.60 -7.08
N GLY A 149 -2.46 -0.19 -7.84
CA GLY A 149 -1.15 0.18 -7.32
C GLY A 149 -1.18 1.44 -6.46
N THR A 150 -2.14 2.33 -6.72
CA THR A 150 -2.38 3.56 -5.94
C THR A 150 -3.40 3.38 -4.82
N THR A 151 -3.91 2.17 -4.60
CA THR A 151 -4.90 1.84 -3.56
C THR A 151 -6.22 2.63 -3.66
N ILE A 152 -6.60 3.07 -4.86
CA ILE A 152 -7.90 3.72 -5.11
C ILE A 152 -9.02 2.68 -5.14
N GLY A 153 -8.81 1.59 -5.89
CA GLY A 153 -9.71 0.43 -5.94
C GLY A 153 -11.20 0.74 -6.15
N TYR A 154 -11.56 1.41 -7.24
CA TYR A 154 -12.98 1.76 -7.51
C TYR A 154 -13.92 0.55 -7.64
N GLY A 155 -13.40 -0.62 -8.01
CA GLY A 155 -14.21 -1.85 -8.15
C GLY A 155 -14.96 -1.98 -9.47
N ASP A 156 -14.76 -1.05 -10.40
CA ASP A 156 -15.34 -1.05 -11.75
C ASP A 156 -14.60 -2.01 -12.70
N VAL A 157 -13.28 -2.14 -12.53
CA VAL A 157 -12.44 -3.10 -13.23
C VAL A 157 -11.67 -3.94 -12.21
N THR A 158 -12.01 -5.22 -12.10
CA THR A 158 -11.42 -6.15 -11.12
C THR A 158 -11.12 -7.51 -11.74
N PRO A 159 -10.17 -8.28 -11.17
CA PRO A 159 -9.86 -9.62 -11.66
C PRO A 159 -11.03 -10.58 -11.41
N SER A 160 -11.57 -11.14 -12.48
CA SER A 160 -12.67 -12.11 -12.41
C SER A 160 -12.16 -13.54 -12.35
N THR A 161 -10.98 -13.82 -12.92
CA THR A 161 -10.39 -15.16 -12.94
C THR A 161 -9.68 -15.49 -11.63
N ASP A 162 -9.65 -16.76 -11.24
CA ASP A 162 -8.95 -17.17 -10.02
C ASP A 162 -7.44 -16.94 -10.11
N ALA A 163 -6.85 -17.15 -11.30
CA ALA A 163 -5.46 -16.82 -11.56
C ALA A 163 -5.19 -15.31 -11.44
N GLY A 164 -6.08 -14.47 -12.00
CA GLY A 164 -5.99 -13.02 -11.92
C GLY A 164 -6.09 -12.51 -10.49
N LYS A 165 -7.02 -13.02 -9.68
CA LYS A 165 -7.15 -12.65 -8.26
C LYS A 165 -5.87 -12.95 -7.47
N ILE A 166 -5.29 -14.14 -7.68
CA ILE A 166 -4.01 -14.51 -7.04
C ILE A 166 -2.89 -13.59 -7.50
N ALA A 167 -2.76 -13.35 -8.81
CA ALA A 167 -1.72 -12.50 -9.37
C ALA A 167 -1.84 -11.04 -8.89
N VAL A 168 -3.05 -10.50 -8.86
CA VAL A 168 -3.36 -9.15 -8.37
C VAL A 168 -3.07 -9.04 -6.87
N ALA A 169 -3.37 -10.07 -6.07
CA ALA A 169 -3.03 -10.09 -4.66
C ALA A 169 -1.50 -9.98 -4.43
N PHE A 170 -0.69 -10.79 -5.14
CA PHE A 170 0.76 -10.68 -5.05
C PHE A 170 1.29 -9.36 -5.60
N TYR A 171 0.71 -8.87 -6.70
CA TYR A 171 1.02 -7.57 -7.26
C TYR A 171 0.77 -6.44 -6.24
N ALA A 172 -0.37 -6.43 -5.55
CA ALA A 172 -0.70 -5.45 -4.54
C ALA A 172 0.33 -5.43 -3.39
N ILE A 173 0.71 -6.59 -2.85
CA ILE A 173 1.71 -6.71 -1.78
C ILE A 173 3.06 -6.07 -2.19
N CYS A 174 3.46 -6.20 -3.45
CA CYS A 174 4.75 -5.72 -3.94
C CYS A 174 4.71 -4.27 -4.46
N ALA A 175 3.67 -3.90 -5.22
CA ALA A 175 3.60 -2.64 -5.93
C ALA A 175 3.20 -1.47 -5.02
N ILE A 176 2.27 -1.68 -4.09
CA ILE A 176 1.74 -0.62 -3.22
C ILE A 176 2.84 0.02 -2.36
N PRO A 177 3.72 -0.74 -1.67
CA PRO A 177 4.82 -0.15 -0.91
C PRO A 177 5.79 0.67 -1.76
N VAL A 178 6.00 0.26 -3.02
CA VAL A 178 6.87 0.97 -3.98
C VAL A 178 6.22 2.29 -4.41
N VAL A 179 4.95 2.25 -4.81
CA VAL A 179 4.18 3.43 -5.24
C VAL A 179 4.03 4.42 -4.09
N ALA A 180 3.69 3.94 -2.89
CA ALA A 180 3.57 4.80 -1.73
C ALA A 180 4.90 5.48 -1.37
N GLY A 181 6.05 4.81 -1.59
CA GLY A 181 7.36 5.43 -1.42
C GLY A 181 7.63 6.60 -2.40
N LEU A 182 6.95 6.68 -3.54
CA LEU A 182 7.08 7.81 -4.49
C LEU A 182 6.56 9.13 -3.92
N MET A 183 5.79 9.09 -2.82
CA MET A 183 5.33 10.28 -2.14
C MET A 183 6.48 11.08 -1.50
N GLU A 184 7.60 10.44 -1.17
CA GLU A 184 8.73 11.12 -0.51
C GLU A 184 9.45 12.13 -1.43
N PRO A 185 9.83 11.79 -2.68
CA PRO A 185 10.31 12.79 -3.63
C PRO A 185 9.32 13.93 -3.87
N ALA A 186 8.01 13.62 -3.96
CA ALA A 186 6.98 14.64 -4.13
C ALA A 186 6.92 15.60 -2.93
N ARG A 187 7.03 15.06 -1.71
CA ARG A 187 7.12 15.85 -0.47
C ARG A 187 8.33 16.78 -0.49
N VAL A 188 9.51 16.27 -0.80
CA VAL A 188 10.75 17.08 -0.85
C VAL A 188 10.65 18.19 -1.90
N LEU A 189 10.04 17.92 -3.05
CA LEU A 189 9.79 18.94 -4.06
C LEU A 189 8.85 20.04 -3.55
N LEU A 190 7.75 19.66 -2.90
CA LEU A 190 6.78 20.61 -2.34
C LEU A 190 7.38 21.44 -1.20
N GLU A 191 8.10 20.82 -0.28
CA GLU A 191 8.82 21.50 0.81
C GLU A 191 9.92 22.42 0.26
N GLY A 192 10.65 21.97 -0.76
CA GLY A 192 11.67 22.76 -1.45
C GLY A 192 11.12 24.00 -2.14
N THR A 193 9.90 23.93 -2.69
CA THR A 193 9.21 25.10 -3.27
C THR A 193 8.62 26.05 -2.23
N TRP A 194 8.27 25.56 -1.04
CA TRP A 194 7.72 26.37 0.04
C TRP A 194 8.82 27.14 0.81
N ASN A 195 10.02 26.56 0.92
CA ASN A 195 11.14 27.20 1.63
C ASN A 195 11.82 28.35 0.84
N CYS A 196 11.14 28.88 -0.19
CA CYS A 196 11.54 30.08 -0.93
C CYS A 196 11.14 31.40 -0.23
N ASP A 197 10.50 31.34 0.94
CA ASP A 197 10.10 32.52 1.73
C ASP A 197 11.21 33.13 2.61
N VAL A 198 12.48 32.81 2.34
CA VAL A 198 13.57 33.75 2.66
C VAL A 198 13.75 34.66 1.43
N LEU A 199 12.77 35.55 1.22
CA LEU A 199 13.05 36.76 0.46
C LEU A 199 14.11 37.55 1.25
N PRO A 200 15.16 38.11 0.61
CA PRO A 200 16.08 39.00 1.31
C PRO A 200 15.26 40.09 2.02
N ASP A 201 15.45 40.24 3.33
CA ASP A 201 14.81 41.28 4.13
C ASP A 201 14.88 42.63 3.39
N ASP A 202 13.77 43.38 3.43
CA ASP A 202 13.55 44.67 2.76
C ASP A 202 14.57 45.80 3.14
N ASP A 203 15.66 45.47 3.81
CA ASP A 203 16.75 46.37 4.19
C ASP A 203 17.53 46.93 2.98
N PHE A 204 17.35 46.37 1.77
CA PHE A 204 18.02 46.86 0.56
C PHE A 204 17.36 48.09 -0.09
N TYR A 205 16.15 48.51 0.35
CA TYR A 205 15.46 49.70 -0.18
C TYR A 205 15.50 50.92 0.77
N GLN A 206 16.28 50.85 1.86
CA GLN A 206 16.43 51.96 2.81
C GLN A 206 17.72 52.80 2.60
N GLU A 207 18.58 52.45 1.63
CA GLU A 207 19.84 53.18 1.35
C GLU A 207 19.97 53.76 -0.08
N ALA A 208 18.86 54.25 -0.68
CA ALA A 208 18.92 55.00 -1.94
C ALA A 208 18.21 56.36 -1.84
#